data_AF-A0A1G2SKI5-F1
#
_entry.id   AF-A0A1G2SKI5-F1
#
_cell.length_a   1.000
_cell.length_b   1.000
_cell.length_c   1.000
_cell.angle_alpha   90.00
_cell.angle_beta   90.00
_cell.angle_gamma   90.00
#
_symmetry.space_group_name_H-M   'P 1'
#
loop_
_entity.id
_entity.type
_entity.pdbx_description
1 polymer ?
#
loop_
_entity_poly.entity_id
_entity_poly.type
_entity_poly.pdbx_seq_one_letter_code
_entity_poly.pdbx_strand_id
1 'polypeptide(L)'
;MHTRVQRNIGSVLGAFGLFAPLVLSAEGVYVSEHFTDFRTLVQYVVGQIIGPLVSILFAATIVYFLWGAVQYIRNSAESDGRTEGRERMIWGIVALAVIAAFWAFVGIVVRTLS
;
A
#
# COMPACT_ATOMS: atom_id res chain seq x y z
N MET A 1 -39.44 6.86 10.95
CA MET A 1 -39.04 5.81 9.97
C MET A 1 -37.57 6.05 9.65
N HIS A 2 -36.69 5.17 10.16
CA HIS A 2 -35.27 5.45 10.42
C HIS A 2 -34.38 5.32 9.16
N THR A 3 -33.67 6.39 8.82
CA THR A 3 -32.58 6.41 7.85
C THR A 3 -31.32 5.80 8.46
N ARG A 4 -30.99 4.55 8.11
CA ARG A 4 -29.74 3.89 8.50
C ARG A 4 -28.61 4.34 7.57
N VAL A 5 -28.15 5.57 7.76
CA VAL A 5 -26.86 6.06 7.25
C VAL A 5 -25.78 5.46 8.15
N GLN A 6 -25.39 4.21 7.87
CA GLN A 6 -24.25 3.54 8.52
C GLN A 6 -22.97 3.97 7.81
N ARG A 7 -22.46 5.08 8.33
CA ARG A 7 -21.22 5.78 8.04
C ARG A 7 -19.99 4.90 8.35
N ASN A 8 -19.63 3.99 7.44
CA ASN A 8 -18.42 3.15 7.55
C ASN A 8 -17.17 3.83 6.98
N ILE A 9 -16.78 4.96 7.55
CA ILE A 9 -15.48 5.62 7.31
C ILE A 9 -14.48 5.38 8.45
N GLY A 10 -14.81 4.50 9.40
CA GLY A 10 -14.02 4.21 10.60
C GLY A 10 -13.06 3.02 10.53
N SER A 11 -13.06 2.23 9.44
CA SER A 11 -12.33 0.95 9.39
C SER A 11 -10.91 1.01 8.81
N VAL A 12 -10.48 2.13 8.22
CA VAL A 12 -9.18 2.21 7.50
C VAL A 12 -8.05 2.82 8.33
N LEU A 13 -8.34 3.38 9.50
CA LEU A 13 -7.32 4.04 10.35
C LEU A 13 -6.65 3.11 11.38
N GLY A 14 -6.97 1.80 11.39
CA GLY A 14 -6.60 0.86 12.46
C GLY A 14 -5.67 -0.29 12.11
N ALA A 15 -4.90 -0.25 11.00
CA ALA A 15 -4.09 -1.39 10.54
C ALA A 15 -2.56 -1.27 10.73
N PHE A 16 -2.10 -0.45 11.68
CA PHE A 16 -0.68 -0.42 12.12
C PHE A 16 -0.48 -1.08 13.50
N GLY A 17 -1.28 -2.10 13.82
CA GLY A 17 -1.17 -2.83 15.10
C GLY A 17 -0.38 -4.15 15.05
N LEU A 18 -0.01 -4.66 13.86
CA LEU A 18 0.60 -5.99 13.55
C LEU A 18 -0.36 -7.11 13.06
N PHE A 19 -1.16 -6.84 12.02
CA PHE A 19 -1.79 -7.82 11.09
C PHE A 19 -3.10 -8.54 11.45
N ALA A 20 -3.62 -8.53 12.67
CA ALA A 20 -4.95 -9.12 12.95
C ALA A 20 -6.12 -8.50 12.12
N PRO A 21 -6.14 -7.19 11.83
CA PRO A 21 -7.21 -6.59 11.03
C PRO A 21 -7.08 -6.78 9.51
N LEU A 22 -5.97 -7.35 9.01
CA LEU A 22 -5.66 -7.32 7.58
C LEU A 22 -6.28 -8.49 6.77
N VAL A 23 -6.63 -9.60 7.43
CA VAL A 23 -7.17 -10.83 6.80
C VAL A 23 -8.68 -10.97 6.96
N LEU A 24 -9.26 -10.51 8.08
CA LEU A 24 -10.70 -10.53 8.34
C LEU A 24 -11.50 -9.58 7.43
N SER A 25 -10.84 -8.66 6.71
CA SER A 25 -11.45 -7.82 5.66
C SER A 25 -11.41 -8.43 4.25
N ALA A 26 -10.90 -9.66 4.08
CA ALA A 26 -11.15 -10.45 2.87
C ALA A 26 -12.58 -11.03 2.84
N GLU A 27 -13.31 -10.94 3.97
CA GLU A 27 -14.75 -11.20 4.01
C GLU A 27 -15.50 -10.14 3.20
N GLY A 28 -15.86 -10.53 1.98
CA GLY A 28 -17.03 -10.04 1.28
C GLY A 28 -16.88 -8.68 0.60
N VAL A 29 -16.13 -8.63 -0.51
CA VAL A 29 -16.39 -7.63 -1.54
C VAL A 29 -17.76 -7.98 -2.16
N TYR A 30 -18.84 -7.46 -1.57
CA TYR A 30 -20.14 -7.44 -2.22
C TYR A 30 -20.07 -6.42 -3.36
N VAL A 31 -19.55 -6.82 -4.52
CA VAL A 31 -19.74 -6.02 -5.75
C VAL A 31 -21.18 -6.24 -6.22
N SER A 32 -22.09 -5.43 -5.69
CA SER A 32 -23.25 -5.01 -6.48
C SER A 32 -23.03 -3.54 -6.82
N GLU A 33 -21.95 -3.28 -7.56
CA GLU A 33 -21.66 -1.97 -8.14
C GLU A 33 -22.57 -1.80 -9.35
N HIS A 34 -23.66 -1.07 -9.15
CA HIS A 34 -24.32 -0.42 -10.28
C HIS A 34 -23.42 0.75 -10.66
N PHE A 35 -22.67 0.63 -11.77
CA PHE A 35 -21.86 1.73 -12.29
C PHE A 35 -22.77 2.85 -12.78
N THR A 36 -23.22 3.69 -11.86
CA THR A 36 -24.09 4.81 -12.17
C THR A 36 -23.31 6.00 -12.72
N ASP A 37 -22.05 6.16 -12.29
CA ASP A 37 -21.26 7.35 -12.58
C ASP A 37 -19.76 7.05 -12.73
N PHE A 38 -19.04 7.98 -13.37
CA PHE A 38 -17.59 7.93 -13.52
C PHE A 38 -16.85 7.85 -12.17
N ARG A 39 -17.42 8.47 -11.13
CA ARG A 39 -16.90 8.44 -9.76
C ARG A 39 -16.79 7.01 -9.21
N THR A 40 -17.85 6.21 -9.37
CA THR A 40 -17.90 4.82 -8.87
C THR A 40 -16.90 3.94 -9.62
N LEU A 41 -16.73 4.17 -10.93
CA LEU A 41 -15.69 3.51 -11.73
C LEU A 41 -14.28 3.80 -11.20
N VAL A 42 -13.96 5.08 -10.92
CA VAL A 42 -12.63 5.45 -10.38
C VAL A 42 -12.41 4.82 -9.00
N GLN A 43 -13.41 4.83 -8.13
CA GLN A 43 -13.32 4.21 -6.80
C GLN A 43 -13.11 2.70 -6.88
N TYR A 44 -13.82 2.02 -7.79
CA TYR A 44 -13.66 0.60 -8.03
C TYR A 44 -12.25 0.25 -8.53
N VAL A 45 -11.75 0.97 -9.54
CA VAL A 45 -10.39 0.75 -10.08
C VAL A 45 -9.33 0.98 -9.00
N VAL A 46 -9.44 2.06 -8.24
CA VAL A 46 -8.48 2.37 -7.17
C VAL A 46 -8.53 1.31 -6.07
N GLY A 47 -9.72 0.92 -5.62
CA GLY A 47 -9.89 -0.02 -4.51
C GLY A 47 -9.54 -1.46 -4.87
N GLN A 48 -9.93 -1.92 -6.05
CA GLN A 48 -9.86 -3.33 -6.43
C GLN A 48 -8.64 -3.67 -7.31
N ILE A 49 -8.09 -2.70 -8.03
CA ILE A 49 -6.95 -2.93 -8.93
C ILE A 49 -5.69 -2.32 -8.33
N ILE A 50 -5.72 -1.02 -8.05
CA ILE A 50 -4.54 -0.28 -7.62
C ILE A 50 -4.13 -0.65 -6.18
N GLY A 51 -5.09 -0.72 -5.25
CA GLY A 51 -4.83 -1.05 -3.85
C GLY A 51 -4.07 -2.37 -3.64
N PRO A 52 -4.53 -3.49 -4.23
CA PRO A 52 -3.82 -4.77 -4.17
C PRO A 52 -2.44 -4.73 -4.85
N LEU A 53 -2.33 -4.06 -6.00
CA LEU A 53 -1.07 -3.93 -6.73
C LEU A 53 -0.01 -3.18 -5.91
N VAL A 54 -0.39 -2.04 -5.30
CA VAL A 54 0.51 -1.27 -4.42
C VAL A 54 0.89 -2.06 -3.18
N SER A 55 -0.02 -2.83 -2.60
CA SER A 55 0.26 -3.71 -1.46
C SER A 55 1.31 -4.79 -1.81
N ILE A 56 1.21 -5.40 -2.98
CA ILE A 56 2.21 -6.36 -3.47
C ILE A 56 3.56 -5.69 -3.71
N LEU A 57 3.57 -4.50 -4.34
CA LEU A 57 4.80 -3.72 -4.55
C LEU A 57 5.46 -3.34 -3.23
N PHE A 58 4.68 -2.97 -2.21
CA PHE A 58 5.19 -2.66 -0.88
C PHE A 58 5.88 -3.88 -0.25
N ALA A 59 5.24 -5.05 -0.29
CA ALA A 59 5.83 -6.29 0.20
C ALA A 59 7.15 -6.62 -0.53
N ALA A 60 7.16 -6.54 -1.87
CA ALA A 60 8.36 -6.76 -2.68
C ALA A 60 9.48 -5.75 -2.35
N THR A 61 9.12 -4.49 -2.12
CA THR A 61 10.06 -3.42 -1.76
C THR A 61 10.73 -3.69 -0.41
N ILE A 62 9.96 -4.13 0.60
CA ILE A 62 10.50 -4.51 1.91
C ILE A 62 11.50 -5.67 1.74
N VAL A 63 11.15 -6.69 0.96
CA VAL A 63 12.06 -7.83 0.71
C VAL A 63 13.34 -7.38 0.02
N TYR A 64 13.25 -6.51 -0.99
CA TYR A 64 14.40 -5.96 -1.69
C TYR A 64 15.31 -5.13 -0.76
N PHE A 65 14.70 -4.28 0.08
CA PHE A 65 15.42 -3.50 1.08
C PHE A 65 16.15 -4.39 2.09
N LEU A 66 15.47 -5.42 2.62
CA LEU A 66 16.06 -6.37 3.56
C LEU A 66 17.19 -7.18 2.92
N TRP A 67 17.07 -7.56 1.64
CA TRP A 67 18.14 -8.21 0.90
C TRP A 67 19.38 -7.32 0.79
N GLY A 68 19.18 -6.04 0.47
CA GLY A 68 20.25 -5.03 0.47
C GLY A 68 20.93 -4.91 1.83
N ALA A 69 20.16 -4.88 2.91
CA ALA A 69 20.68 -4.81 4.28
C ALA A 69 21.48 -6.06 4.67
N VAL A 70 21.01 -7.26 4.32
CA VAL A 70 21.74 -8.51 4.55
C VAL A 70 23.07 -8.51 3.80
N GLN A 71 23.08 -8.07 2.53
CA GLN A 71 24.32 -7.97 1.76
C GLN A 71 25.29 -6.93 2.32
N TYR A 72 24.77 -5.79 2.79
CA TYR A 72 25.57 -4.77 3.45
C TYR A 72 26.27 -5.32 4.70
N ILE A 73 25.58 -6.13 5.51
CA ILE A 73 26.14 -6.74 6.73
C ILE A 73 27.15 -7.84 6.39
N ARG A 74 26.81 -8.75 5.45
CA ARG A 74 27.65 -9.90 5.09
C ARG A 74 28.98 -9.48 4.45
N ASN A 75 28.95 -8.46 3.59
CA ASN A 75 30.13 -7.98 2.90
C ASN A 75 30.77 -6.77 3.61
N SER A 76 30.52 -6.60 4.91
CA SER A 76 30.98 -5.43 5.67
C SER A 76 32.51 -5.28 5.72
N ALA A 77 33.25 -6.37 5.51
CA ALA A 77 34.71 -6.40 5.47
C ALA A 77 35.31 -6.07 4.07
N GLU A 78 34.49 -6.09 3.01
CA GLU A 78 34.93 -5.88 1.62
C GLU A 78 34.31 -4.59 1.06
N SER A 79 35.15 -3.67 0.58
CA SER A 79 34.71 -2.31 0.21
C SER A 79 33.64 -2.28 -0.88
N ASP A 80 33.73 -3.20 -1.84
CA ASP A 80 32.81 -3.26 -2.98
C ASP A 80 31.43 -3.78 -2.58
N GLY A 81 31.39 -4.91 -1.86
CA GLY A 81 30.12 -5.49 -1.42
C GLY A 81 29.37 -4.61 -0.41
N ARG A 82 30.09 -3.81 0.37
CA ARG A 82 29.49 -2.79 1.26
C ARG A 82 28.84 -1.65 0.48
N THR A 83 29.46 -1.20 -0.60
CA THR A 83 28.94 -0.11 -1.43
C THR A 83 27.67 -0.55 -2.16
N GLU A 84 27.69 -1.76 -2.73
CA GLU A 84 26.56 -2.34 -3.43
C GLU A 84 25.36 -2.61 -2.50
N GLY A 85 25.61 -3.14 -1.30
CA GLY A 85 24.57 -3.32 -0.28
C GLY A 85 23.90 -2.00 0.13
N ARG A 86 24.70 -0.94 0.29
CA ARG A 86 24.22 0.41 0.61
C ARG A 86 23.37 1.00 -0.51
N GLU A 87 23.79 0.86 -1.77
CA GLU A 87 23.00 1.34 -2.90
C GLU A 87 21.63 0.65 -2.97
N ARG A 88 21.60 -0.68 -2.80
CA ARG A 88 20.33 -1.43 -2.76
C ARG A 88 19.39 -0.94 -1.66
N MET A 89 19.92 -0.64 -0.48
CA MET A 89 19.12 -0.06 0.61
C MET A 89 18.55 1.32 0.24
N ILE A 90 19.35 2.19 -0.38
CA ILE A 90 18.90 3.51 -0.81
C ILE A 90 17.77 3.40 -1.84
N TRP A 91 17.93 2.53 -2.85
CA TRP A 91 16.88 2.27 -3.83
C TRP A 91 15.60 1.73 -3.19
N GLY A 92 15.72 0.85 -2.18
CA GLY A 92 14.58 0.40 -1.39
C GLY A 92 13.87 1.55 -0.66
N ILE A 93 14.61 2.45 -0.01
CA ILE A 93 14.04 3.63 0.68
C ILE A 93 13.33 4.56 -0.31
N VAL A 94 13.93 4.80 -1.49
CA VAL A 94 13.32 5.61 -2.54
C VAL A 94 12.00 4.98 -3.01
N ALA A 95 11.96 3.66 -3.23
CA ALA A 95 10.74 2.95 -3.60
C ALA A 95 9.65 3.06 -2.51
N LEU A 96 10.02 2.95 -1.23
CA LEU A 96 9.08 3.16 -0.11
C LEU A 96 8.52 4.60 -0.10
N ALA A 97 9.36 5.59 -0.36
CA ALA A 97 8.92 6.99 -0.46
C ALA A 97 7.94 7.21 -1.63
N VAL A 98 8.18 6.58 -2.78
CA VAL A 98 7.26 6.62 -3.93
C VAL A 98 5.90 5.99 -3.59
N ILE A 99 5.89 4.84 -2.91
CA ILE A 99 4.65 4.20 -2.47
C ILE A 99 3.88 5.11 -1.50
N ALA A 100 4.57 5.74 -0.55
CA ALA A 100 3.95 6.69 0.37
C ALA A 100 3.36 7.92 -0.35
N ALA A 101 4.09 8.48 -1.32
CA ALA A 101 3.62 9.58 -2.16
C ALA A 101 2.40 9.18 -3.00
N PHE A 102 2.38 7.95 -3.51
CA PHE A 102 1.26 7.43 -4.28
C PHE A 102 0.00 7.31 -3.42
N TRP A 103 0.09 6.83 -2.17
CA TRP A 103 -1.05 6.82 -1.25
C TRP A 103 -1.58 8.22 -0.91
N ALA A 104 -0.68 9.19 -0.74
CA ALA A 104 -1.08 10.59 -0.54
C ALA A 104 -1.81 11.14 -1.78
N PHE A 105 -1.31 10.85 -2.98
CA PHE A 105 -1.93 11.24 -4.24
C PHE A 105 -3.32 10.60 -4.42
N VAL A 106 -3.43 9.28 -4.20
CA VAL A 106 -4.71 8.57 -4.23
C VAL A 106 -5.71 9.20 -3.26
N GLY A 107 -5.27 9.56 -2.05
CA GLY A 107 -6.10 10.24 -1.07
C GLY A 107 -6.65 11.59 -1.57
N ILE A 108 -5.85 12.38 -2.27
CA ILE A 108 -6.28 13.67 -2.86
C ILE A 108 -7.29 13.44 -3.99
N VAL A 109 -7.00 12.51 -4.90
CA VAL A 109 -7.88 12.18 -6.03
C VAL A 109 -9.23 11.70 -5.53
N VAL A 110 -9.24 10.76 -4.58
CA VAL A 110 -10.47 10.22 -3.99
C VAL A 110 -11.25 11.30 -3.26
N ARG A 111 -10.62 12.20 -2.50
CA ARG A 111 -11.30 13.31 -1.81
C ARG A 111 -11.87 14.38 -2.74
N THR A 112 -11.22 14.59 -3.89
CA THR A 112 -11.68 15.59 -4.86
C THR A 112 -12.87 15.06 -5.66
N LEU A 113 -12.87 13.75 -5.92
CA LEU A 113 -13.93 13.08 -6.66
C LEU A 113 -14.98 12.44 -5.74
N SER A 114 -14.85 12.56 -4.40
CA SER A 114 -15.80 12.04 -3.42
C SER A 114 -17.01 12.94 -3.27
#